data_AF-A0A7L7L7G0-F1
#
_entry.id   AF-A0A7L7L7G0-F1
#
_cell.length_a   1.000
_cell.length_b   1.000
_cell.length_c   1.000
_cell.angle_alpha   90.00
_cell.angle_beta   90.00
_cell.angle_gamma   90.00
#
_symmetry.space_group_name_H-M   'P 1'
#
loop_
_entity.id
_entity.type
_entity.pdbx_description
1 polymer ?
#
loop_
_entity_poly.entity_id
_entity_poly.type
_entity_poly.pdbx_seq_one_letter_code
_entity_poly.pdbx_strand_id
1 'polypeptide(L)' 'MKKLQIQISDAAHSELLKIQLERKVNKEPRTTIVEIASDVLENTLVKDKKDISAK' A
#
# COMPACT_ATOMS: atom_id res chain seq x y z
N MET A 1 -11.31 14.73 5.12
CA MET A 1 -11.05 13.57 4.23
C MET A 1 -11.91 12.41 4.73
N LYS A 2 -12.62 11.70 3.83
CA LYS A 2 -13.38 10.51 4.23
C LYS A 2 -12.40 9.43 4.67
N LYS A 3 -12.58 8.86 5.86
CA LYS A 3 -11.80 7.72 6.34
C LYS A 3 -12.25 6.49 5.56
N LEU A 4 -11.37 5.95 4.72
CA LEU A 4 -11.63 4.69 4.02
C LEU A 4 -11.28 3.54 4.98
N GLN A 5 -12.18 2.57 5.11
CA GLN A 5 -11.95 1.36 5.88
C GLN A 5 -12.03 0.17 4.93
N ILE A 6 -10.99 -0.65 4.93
CA ILE A 6 -10.87 -1.84 4.09
C ILE A 6 -10.58 -3.01 5.01
N GLN A 7 -11.25 -4.13 4.78
CA GLN A 7 -10.92 -5.40 5.43
C GLN A 7 -9.95 -6.15 4.54
N ILE A 8 -8.87 -6.66 5.15
CA ILE A 8 -7.83 -7.43 4.47
C ILE A 8 -7.60 -8.73 5.23
N SER A 9 -7.02 -9.73 4.56
CA SER A 9 -6.63 -10.99 5.21
C SER A 9 -5.42 -10.78 6.13
N ASP A 10 -5.22 -11.69 7.08
CA ASP A 10 -4.06 -11.70 7.97
C ASP A 10 -2.72 -11.78 7.20
N ALA A 11 -2.72 -12.49 6.06
CA ALA A 11 -1.57 -12.59 5.18
C ALA A 11 -1.19 -11.22 4.59
N ALA A 12 -2.17 -10.47 4.06
CA ALA A 12 -1.95 -9.13 3.52
C ALA A 12 -1.52 -8.14 4.63
N HIS A 13 -2.10 -8.26 5.83
CA HIS A 13 -1.68 -7.44 6.97
C HIS A 13 -0.22 -7.73 7.38
N SER A 14 0.19 -9.00 7.39
CA SER A 14 1.57 -9.41 7.68
C SER A 14 2.57 -8.86 6.65
N GLU A 15 2.18 -8.81 5.38
CA GLU A 15 2.99 -8.25 4.31
C GLU A 15 3.19 -6.73 4.47
N LEU A 16 2.14 -5.99 4.85
CA LEU A 16 2.25 -4.57 5.18
C LEU A 16 3.20 -4.32 6.37
N LEU A 17 3.14 -5.17 7.40
CA LEU A 17 4.05 -5.09 8.55
C LEU A 17 5.51 -5.35 8.16
N LYS A 18 5.74 -6.31 7.24
CA LYS A 18 7.08 -6.57 6.71
C LYS A 18 7.65 -5.33 6.02
N ILE A 19 6.88 -4.70 5.13
CA ILE A 19 7.28 -3.45 4.45
C ILE A 19 7.56 -2.34 5.46
N GLN A 20 6.73 -2.21 6.50
CA GLN A 20 6.96 -1.23 7.56
C GLN A 20 8.31 -1.45 8.27
N LEU A 21 8.65 -2.68 8.60
CA LEU A 21 9.93 -3.00 9.25
C LEU A 21 11.12 -2.69 8.34
N GLU A 22 11.04 -3.08 7.07
CA GLU A 22 12.08 -2.80 6.08
C GLU A 22 12.33 -1.29 5.92
N ARG A 23 11.27 -0.50 5.73
CA ARG A 23 11.36 0.97 5.64
C ARG A 23 11.94 1.60 6.91
N LYS A 24 11.58 1.10 8.10
CA LYS A 24 12.14 1.57 9.37
C LYS A 24 13.63 1.29 9.49
N VAL A 25 14.07 0.08 9.13
CA VAL A 25 15.49 -0.30 9.14
C VAL A 25 16.29 0.57 8.16
N ASN A 26 15.73 0.85 6.99
CA ASN A 26 16.34 1.69 5.96
C ASN A 26 16.23 3.20 6.22
N LYS A 27 15.59 3.62 7.33
CA LYS A 27 15.32 5.02 7.67
C LYS A 27 14.56 5.79 6.58
N GLU A 28 13.69 5.10 5.86
CA GLU A 28 12.84 5.70 4.82
C GLU A 28 11.68 6.51 5.44
N PRO A 29 11.20 7.57 4.78
CA PRO A 29 9.99 8.27 5.17
C PRO A 29 8.74 7.38 4.94
N ARG A 30 7.59 7.77 5.48
CA ARG A 30 6.30 7.06 5.32
C ARG A 30 6.31 5.60 5.80
N THR A 31 6.50 5.43 7.10
CA THR A 31 6.62 4.11 7.75
C THR A 31 5.35 3.63 8.42
N THR A 32 4.26 4.41 8.43
CA THR A 32 3.02 3.95 9.05
C THR A 32 2.29 2.99 8.12
N ILE A 33 1.54 2.04 8.69
CA ILE A 33 0.75 1.07 7.91
C ILE A 33 -0.26 1.77 6.99
N VAL A 34 -0.80 2.92 7.42
CA VAL A 34 -1.76 3.69 6.61
C VAL A 34 -1.10 4.26 5.37
N GLU A 35 0.10 4.85 5.51
CA GLU A 35 0.85 5.39 4.36
C GLU A 35 1.26 4.27 3.40
N ILE A 36 1.77 3.16 3.92
CA ILE A 36 2.17 2.00 3.09
C ILE A 36 0.96 1.41 2.37
N ALA A 37 -0.16 1.22 3.07
CA ALA A 37 -1.39 0.72 2.45
C ALA A 37 -1.92 1.68 1.37
N SER A 38 -1.76 2.99 1.56
CA SER A 38 -2.13 4.00 0.56
C SER A 38 -1.23 3.91 -0.66
N ASP A 39 0.09 3.81 -0.48
CA ASP A 39 1.06 3.63 -1.58
C ASP A 39 0.75 2.34 -2.37
N VAL A 40 0.45 1.22 -1.68
CA VAL A 40 0.11 -0.07 -2.31
C VAL A 40 -1.18 0.06 -3.11
N LEU A 41 -2.22 0.66 -2.53
CA LEU A 41 -3.50 0.85 -3.19
C LEU A 41 -3.37 1.75 -4.42
N GLU A 42 -2.64 2.85 -4.33
CA GLU A 42 -2.36 3.73 -5.46
C GLU A 42 -1.61 2.99 -6.56
N ASN A 43 -0.56 2.23 -6.22
CA ASN A 43 0.21 1.46 -7.20
C ASN A 43 -0.63 0.43 -7.93
N THR A 44 -1.55 -0.25 -7.24
CA THR A 44 -2.48 -1.21 -7.87
C THR A 44 -3.45 -0.49 -8.81
N LEU A 45 -4.10 0.58 -8.35
CA LEU A 45 -5.08 1.33 -9.13
C LEU A 45 -4.47 2.06 -10.34
N VAL A 46 -3.22 2.52 -10.23
CA VAL A 46 -2.51 3.20 -11.33
C VAL A 46 -2.04 2.21 -12.39
N LYS A 47 -1.67 0.98 -12.00
CA LYS A 47 -1.32 -0.08 -12.96
C LYS A 47 -2.51 -0.46 -13.83
N ASP A 48 -3.71 -0.61 -13.25
CA ASP A 48 -4.93 -0.91 -14.02
C ASP A 48 -5.30 0.20 -15.03
N LYS A 49 -4.98 1.47 -14.75
CA LYS A 49 -5.25 2.56 -15.69
C LYS A 49 -4.35 2.56 -16.93
N LYS A 50 -3.15 2.00 -16.86
CA LYS A 50 -2.25 1.93 -18.02
C LYS A 50 -2.63 0.80 -18.99
N ASP A 51 -3.24 -0.27 -18.50
CA ASP A 51 -3.71 -1.37 -19.35
C ASP A 51 -5.06 -1.09 -20.04
N ILE A 52 -5.88 -0.19 -19.51
CA ILE A 52 -7.17 0.17 -20.12
C ILE A 52 -7.01 1.21 -21.25
N SER A 53 -5.91 1.96 -21.29
CA SER A 53 -5.67 2.99 -22.32
C SER A 53 -5.04 2.45 -23.62
N ALA A 54 -4.94 1.13 -23.79
CA ALA A 54 -4.33 0.47 -24.95
C ALA A 54 -5.32 -0.38 -25.78
N LYS A 55 -6.62 -0.02 -25.79
CA LYS A 55 -7.62 -0.59 -26.71
C LYS A 55 -8.29 0.49 -27.53
#